data_AF-A0A8T4CS51-F1
#
_entry.id   AF-A0A8T4CS51-F1
#
_cell.length_a   1.000
_cell.length_b   1.000
_cell.length_c   1.000
_cell.angle_alpha   90.00
_cell.angle_beta   90.00
_cell.angle_gamma   90.00
#
_symmetry.space_group_name_H-M   'P 1'
#
loop_
_entity.id
_entity.type
_entity.pdbx_description
1 polymer ?
#
loop_
_entity_poly.entity_id
_entity_poly.type
_entity_poly.pdbx_seq_one_letter_code
_entity_poly.pdbx_strand_id
1 'polypeptide(L)'
;MTEMKKTLLALALCASAGASNAAFTTVYSDVTSHWSDNSFVLELNNLPTTGLVNLGFDLNIIGSWDGNNGWGPDRFNVKVNDSLVFSEVFDHFGADTSFHPVAGSVIQQGSGWGTSIYNMSIQPTFQNLLVTGGKLKVEWFANGPIWQGGSDESFAVSNISVAVAPVPEPETYALMGLGLVGLLAARRRKHK
;
A
#
# COMPACT_ATOMS: atom_id res chain seq x y z
N MET A 1 -21.42 13.87 -28.70
CA MET A 1 -20.23 13.47 -27.93
C MET A 1 -20.72 12.79 -26.67
N THR A 2 -20.75 11.46 -26.67
CA THR A 2 -21.31 10.66 -25.58
C THR A 2 -20.14 10.12 -24.76
N GLU A 3 -19.98 10.62 -23.54
CA GLU A 3 -18.99 10.15 -22.58
C GLU A 3 -19.28 8.69 -22.18
N MET A 4 -18.30 7.81 -22.38
CA MET A 4 -18.40 6.39 -22.05
C MET A 4 -17.70 6.13 -20.71
N LYS A 5 -18.48 6.07 -19.62
CA LYS A 5 -18.00 5.69 -18.29
C LYS A 5 -17.59 4.21 -18.30
N LYS A 6 -16.29 3.93 -18.33
CA LYS A 6 -15.74 2.58 -18.18
C LYS A 6 -15.82 2.16 -16.71
N THR A 7 -16.80 1.32 -16.39
CA THR A 7 -16.88 0.68 -15.08
C THR A 7 -16.10 -0.63 -15.16
N LEU A 8 -14.91 -0.69 -14.56
CA LEU A 8 -14.16 -1.95 -14.45
C LEU A 8 -14.75 -2.77 -13.29
N LEU A 9 -15.15 -3.99 -13.61
CA LEU A 9 -15.64 -4.98 -12.66
C LEU A 9 -14.43 -5.76 -12.11
N ALA A 10 -14.06 -5.53 -10.86
CA ALA A 10 -13.03 -6.30 -10.18
C ALA A 10 -13.57 -7.71 -9.87
N LEU A 11 -12.90 -8.73 -10.38
CA LEU A 11 -13.24 -10.15 -10.16
C LEU A 11 -12.57 -10.62 -8.87
N ALA A 12 -13.35 -10.78 -7.79
CA ALA A 12 -12.88 -11.40 -6.55
C ALA A 12 -12.91 -12.93 -6.69
N LEU A 13 -11.74 -13.58 -6.54
CA LEU A 13 -11.63 -15.04 -6.52
C LEU A 13 -11.63 -15.54 -5.06
N CYS A 14 -12.57 -16.43 -4.71
CA CYS A 14 -12.76 -16.92 -3.34
C CYS A 14 -11.95 -18.19 -3.01
N ALA A 15 -11.44 -18.16 -1.78
CA ALA A 15 -11.24 -19.24 -0.79
C ALA A 15 -10.25 -20.39 -1.08
N SER A 16 -9.22 -20.46 -0.24
CA SER A 16 -8.65 -21.73 0.22
C SER A 16 -8.57 -21.76 1.75
N ALA A 17 -9.16 -22.79 2.34
CA ALA A 17 -9.12 -23.08 3.75
C ALA A 17 -7.86 -23.91 4.06
N GLY A 18 -7.04 -23.43 4.98
CA GLY A 18 -5.88 -24.15 5.50
C GLY A 18 -4.99 -23.19 6.26
N ALA A 19 -4.74 -23.47 7.54
CA ALA A 19 -3.78 -22.74 8.35
C ALA A 19 -2.35 -23.02 7.84
N SER A 20 -1.97 -22.36 6.76
CA SER A 20 -0.61 -21.96 6.45
C SER A 20 -0.48 -20.47 6.83
N ASN A 21 0.72 -19.95 7.06
CA ASN A 21 0.94 -18.50 7.20
C ASN A 21 0.11 -17.80 6.12
N ALA A 22 -0.94 -17.10 6.54
CA ALA A 22 -2.01 -16.71 5.65
C ALA A 22 -1.41 -15.78 4.59
N ALA A 23 -1.22 -16.29 3.38
CA ALA A 23 -0.55 -15.54 2.33
C ALA A 23 -1.42 -14.33 2.01
N PHE A 24 -0.81 -13.14 2.09
CA PHE A 24 -1.46 -11.92 1.66
C PHE A 24 -1.99 -12.11 0.24
N THR A 25 -3.26 -11.74 0.02
CA THR A 25 -3.90 -11.83 -1.30
C THR A 25 -3.98 -10.45 -1.91
N THR A 26 -3.42 -10.27 -3.11
CA THR A 26 -3.52 -9.02 -3.86
C THR A 26 -4.98 -8.76 -4.24
N VAL A 27 -5.53 -7.63 -3.77
CA VAL A 27 -6.90 -7.18 -4.05
C VAL A 27 -6.94 -6.01 -5.01
N TYR A 28 -5.81 -5.35 -5.23
CA TYR A 28 -5.65 -4.27 -6.19
C TYR A 28 -4.25 -4.29 -6.78
N SER A 29 -4.17 -4.04 -8.09
CA SER A 29 -2.92 -3.87 -8.82
C SER A 29 -3.13 -2.86 -9.93
N ASP A 30 -2.23 -1.89 -10.04
CA ASP A 30 -2.20 -0.91 -11.11
C ASP A 30 -0.76 -0.66 -11.57
N VAL A 31 -0.48 -0.97 -12.83
CA VAL A 31 0.85 -0.82 -13.44
C VAL A 31 1.05 0.56 -14.07
N THR A 32 0.02 1.41 -14.08
CA THR A 32 0.13 2.76 -14.64
C THR A 32 0.98 3.66 -13.75
N SER A 33 1.63 4.65 -14.36
CA SER A 33 2.39 5.66 -13.65
C SER A 33 1.50 6.88 -13.44
N HIS A 34 1.32 7.25 -12.17
CA HIS A 34 0.56 8.41 -11.72
C HIS A 34 1.52 9.53 -11.34
N TRP A 35 1.66 10.50 -12.24
CA TRP A 35 2.52 11.68 -12.06
C TRP A 35 1.80 12.76 -11.24
N SER A 36 2.50 13.40 -10.31
CA SER A 36 1.96 14.50 -9.52
C SER A 36 3.06 15.41 -9.00
N ASP A 37 2.73 16.69 -8.85
CA ASP A 37 3.51 17.73 -8.19
C ASP A 37 2.90 18.16 -6.85
N ASN A 38 1.78 17.56 -6.45
CA ASN A 38 1.07 17.92 -5.24
C ASN A 38 0.60 16.67 -4.50
N SER A 39 -0.45 16.00 -5.00
CA SER A 39 -1.01 14.81 -4.36
C SER A 39 -1.64 13.83 -5.35
N PHE A 40 -1.56 12.54 -5.06
CA PHE A 40 -2.31 11.47 -5.69
C PHE A 40 -3.03 10.64 -4.63
N VAL A 41 -4.30 10.28 -4.87
CA VAL A 41 -5.14 9.56 -3.91
C VAL A 41 -5.70 8.30 -4.54
N LEU A 42 -5.54 7.17 -3.84
CA LEU A 42 -6.21 5.91 -4.12
C LEU A 42 -7.22 5.61 -3.01
N GLU A 43 -8.46 5.33 -3.40
CA GLU A 43 -9.51 4.86 -2.49
C GLU A 43 -9.99 3.48 -2.91
N LEU A 44 -9.88 2.51 -2.00
CA LEU A 44 -10.44 1.18 -2.12
C LEU A 44 -11.56 1.01 -1.11
N ASN A 45 -12.67 0.45 -1.57
CA ASN A 45 -13.84 0.12 -0.77
C ASN A 45 -14.06 -1.39 -0.79
N ASN A 46 -14.91 -1.88 0.13
CA ASN A 46 -15.27 -3.30 0.24
C ASN A 46 -14.08 -4.20 0.60
N LEU A 47 -13.13 -3.70 1.39
CA LEU A 47 -12.10 -4.50 2.03
C LEU A 47 -12.67 -5.20 3.28
N PRO A 48 -11.98 -6.22 3.82
CA PRO A 48 -12.34 -6.78 5.12
C PRO A 48 -12.46 -5.68 6.19
N THR A 49 -13.50 -5.77 7.03
CA THR A 49 -13.85 -4.72 8.00
C THR A 49 -12.71 -4.36 8.93
N THR A 50 -11.85 -5.31 9.26
CA THR A 50 -10.59 -5.07 9.96
C THR A 50 -9.59 -6.09 9.47
N GLY A 51 -8.38 -5.65 9.15
CA GLY A 51 -7.33 -6.52 8.65
C GLY A 51 -5.99 -5.81 8.53
N LEU A 52 -4.97 -6.60 8.21
CA LEU A 52 -3.65 -6.11 7.86
C LEU A 52 -3.53 -5.98 6.34
N VAL A 53 -2.85 -4.93 5.89
CA VAL A 53 -2.62 -4.63 4.49
C VAL A 53 -1.13 -4.46 4.24
N ASN A 54 -0.64 -5.02 3.13
CA ASN A 54 0.65 -4.66 2.55
C ASN A 54 0.40 -3.73 1.37
N LEU A 55 1.08 -2.59 1.38
CA LEU A 55 1.06 -1.61 0.30
C LEU A 55 2.39 -1.68 -0.44
N GLY A 56 2.34 -1.90 -1.75
CA GLY A 56 3.49 -1.88 -2.64
C GLY A 56 3.31 -0.83 -3.73
N PHE A 57 4.40 -0.17 -4.10
CA PHE A 57 4.48 0.73 -5.25
C PHE A 57 5.95 0.99 -5.57
N ASP A 58 6.22 1.44 -6.80
CA ASP A 58 7.47 2.09 -7.15
C ASP A 58 7.29 3.60 -7.01
N LEU A 59 8.29 4.26 -6.44
CA LEU A 59 8.34 5.70 -6.23
C LEU A 59 9.41 6.30 -7.14
N ASN A 60 8.99 7.23 -7.99
CA ASN A 60 9.88 8.03 -8.81
C ASN A 60 9.98 9.42 -8.18
N ILE A 61 11.19 9.82 -7.83
CA ILE A 61 11.55 11.16 -7.38
C ILE A 61 12.19 11.88 -8.55
N ILE A 62 11.60 12.97 -9.01
CA ILE A 62 11.88 13.56 -10.32
C ILE A 62 12.22 15.03 -10.17
N GLY A 63 13.24 15.47 -10.92
CA GLY A 63 13.63 16.86 -10.96
C GLY A 63 14.52 17.25 -9.79
N SER A 64 14.37 18.46 -9.28
CA SER A 64 15.30 19.13 -8.36
C SER A 64 14.96 18.94 -6.87
N TRP A 65 14.87 17.70 -6.39
CA TRP A 65 14.70 17.49 -4.94
C TRP A 65 15.98 17.88 -4.19
N ASP A 66 15.89 18.85 -3.27
CA ASP A 66 17.04 19.60 -2.75
C ASP A 66 17.59 19.10 -1.41
N GLY A 67 16.93 18.16 -0.75
CA GLY A 67 17.38 17.66 0.55
C GLY A 67 17.22 18.69 1.68
N ASN A 68 17.81 18.41 2.83
CA ASN A 68 17.69 19.22 4.04
C ASN A 68 18.68 20.40 4.03
N ASN A 69 18.47 21.35 3.13
CA ASN A 69 19.30 22.55 2.97
C ASN A 69 18.43 23.83 2.91
N GLY A 70 18.99 24.93 2.39
CA GLY A 70 18.27 26.22 2.28
C GLY A 70 17.26 26.31 1.14
N TRP A 71 17.20 25.31 0.27
CA TRP A 71 16.28 25.20 -0.87
C TRP A 71 15.21 24.13 -0.64
N GLY A 72 15.49 23.12 0.20
CA GLY A 72 14.48 22.20 0.73
C GLY A 72 14.01 22.54 2.16
N PRO A 73 13.57 21.56 2.98
CA PRO A 73 13.45 20.14 2.66
C PRO A 73 12.22 19.81 1.79
N ASP A 74 12.47 19.07 0.72
CA ASP A 74 11.42 18.47 -0.11
C ASP A 74 11.08 17.09 0.41
N ARG A 75 9.85 16.96 0.89
CA ARG A 75 9.36 15.77 1.56
C ARG A 75 8.39 15.03 0.68
N PHE A 76 8.62 13.73 0.56
CA PHE A 76 7.62 12.80 0.07
C PHE A 76 6.92 12.14 1.25
N ASN A 77 5.60 12.09 1.18
CA ASN A 77 4.75 11.65 2.27
C ASN A 77 3.74 10.62 1.78
N VAL A 78 3.39 9.71 2.69
CA VAL A 78 2.31 8.76 2.48
C VAL A 78 1.40 8.76 3.70
N LYS A 79 0.10 8.99 3.47
CA LYS A 79 -0.94 8.74 4.47
C LYS A 79 -1.72 7.50 4.13
N VAL A 80 -2.13 6.79 5.17
CA VAL A 80 -3.05 5.66 5.11
C VAL A 80 -4.20 5.95 6.07
N ASN A 81 -5.42 6.07 5.53
CA ASN A 81 -6.61 6.48 6.28
C ASN A 81 -6.34 7.73 7.13
N ASP A 82 -5.83 8.77 6.47
CA ASP A 82 -5.45 10.08 7.04
C ASP A 82 -4.31 10.05 8.08
N SER A 83 -3.80 8.87 8.46
CA SER A 83 -2.62 8.73 9.32
C SER A 83 -1.33 8.80 8.49
N LEU A 84 -0.43 9.71 8.83
CA LEU A 84 0.89 9.82 8.19
C LEU A 84 1.75 8.61 8.57
N VAL A 85 2.04 7.73 7.62
CA VAL A 85 2.83 6.51 7.83
C VAL A 85 4.27 6.66 7.34
N PHE A 86 4.52 7.56 6.39
CA PHE A 86 5.85 7.81 5.83
C PHE A 86 6.01 9.32 5.58
N SER A 87 7.16 9.89 5.93
CA SER A 87 7.51 11.29 5.65
C SER A 87 9.02 11.44 5.63
N GLU A 88 9.60 11.47 4.44
CA GLU A 88 11.04 11.49 4.27
C GLU A 88 11.48 12.58 3.30
N VAL A 89 12.66 13.15 3.57
CA VAL A 89 13.33 14.12 2.72
C VAL A 89 14.17 13.37 1.70
N PHE A 90 14.06 13.77 0.43
CA PHE A 90 14.86 13.25 -0.67
C PHE A 90 15.78 14.34 -1.23
N ASP A 91 16.81 13.91 -1.95
CA ASP A 91 17.84 14.76 -2.53
C ASP A 91 18.34 14.18 -3.85
N HIS A 92 18.73 15.08 -4.76
CA HIS A 92 19.48 14.78 -5.97
C HIS A 92 20.81 15.55 -6.10
N PHE A 93 21.14 16.45 -5.16
CA PHE A 93 22.31 17.34 -5.24
C PHE A 93 23.40 17.04 -4.20
N GLY A 94 23.27 15.95 -3.45
CA GLY A 94 24.19 15.51 -2.41
C GLY A 94 23.98 16.18 -1.06
N ALA A 95 22.82 16.79 -0.81
CA ALA A 95 22.45 17.33 0.50
C ALA A 95 22.02 16.23 1.49
N ASP A 96 21.93 16.58 2.77
CA ASP A 96 21.48 15.67 3.82
C ASP A 96 20.03 15.22 3.57
N THR A 97 19.75 13.92 3.73
CA THR A 97 18.41 13.33 3.54
C THR A 97 17.98 12.59 4.80
N SER A 98 16.67 12.38 4.95
CA SER A 98 16.16 11.43 5.94
C SER A 98 15.79 10.08 5.32
N PHE A 99 15.51 10.04 4.01
CA PHE A 99 15.27 8.78 3.33
C PHE A 99 16.55 7.96 3.17
N HIS A 100 16.57 6.78 3.76
CA HIS A 100 17.60 5.77 3.53
C HIS A 100 16.97 4.52 2.91
N PRO A 101 17.23 4.26 1.61
CA PRO A 101 16.61 3.13 0.92
C PRO A 101 17.02 1.80 1.56
N VAL A 102 16.07 0.88 1.64
CA VAL A 102 16.34 -0.49 2.09
C VAL A 102 17.21 -1.19 1.04
N ALA A 103 18.12 -2.06 1.49
CA ALA A 103 18.96 -2.82 0.57
C ALA A 103 18.10 -3.55 -0.49
N GLY A 104 18.40 -3.30 -1.77
CA GLY A 104 17.63 -3.84 -2.90
C GLY A 104 16.39 -3.03 -3.31
N SER A 105 16.07 -1.91 -2.64
CA SER A 105 14.95 -1.06 -3.04
C SER A 105 15.31 -0.08 -4.16
N VAL A 106 16.58 0.21 -4.41
CA VAL A 106 16.99 1.17 -5.45
C VAL A 106 16.93 0.50 -6.82
N ILE A 107 16.04 0.98 -7.69
CA ILE A 107 15.94 0.56 -9.10
C ILE A 107 16.81 1.45 -9.97
N GLN A 108 16.74 2.76 -9.74
CA GLN A 108 17.53 3.77 -10.44
C GLN A 108 17.91 4.87 -9.44
N GLN A 109 19.13 5.37 -9.55
CA GLN A 109 19.57 6.53 -8.78
C GLN A 109 19.93 7.67 -9.73
N GLY A 110 19.14 8.74 -9.67
CA GLY A 110 19.36 9.97 -10.41
C GLY A 110 20.25 10.94 -9.63
N SER A 111 20.71 11.98 -10.31
CA SER A 111 21.36 13.16 -9.72
C SER A 111 20.99 14.41 -10.51
N GLY A 112 21.08 15.57 -9.86
CA GLY A 112 20.60 16.84 -10.38
C GLY A 112 19.13 16.75 -10.82
N TRP A 113 18.85 17.12 -12.07
CA TRP A 113 17.51 17.10 -12.68
C TRP A 113 17.02 15.71 -13.11
N GLY A 114 17.65 14.65 -12.59
CA GLY A 114 17.38 13.28 -12.97
C GLY A 114 16.13 12.69 -12.32
N THR A 115 16.04 11.37 -12.39
CA THR A 115 14.99 10.60 -11.71
C THR A 115 15.63 9.49 -10.90
N SER A 116 15.27 9.41 -9.62
CA SER A 116 15.53 8.24 -8.77
C SER A 116 14.27 7.41 -8.68
N ILE A 117 14.41 6.08 -8.74
CA ILE A 117 13.30 5.13 -8.70
C ILE A 117 13.56 4.12 -7.59
N TYR A 118 12.58 3.95 -6.71
CA TYR A 118 12.65 3.06 -5.56
C TYR A 118 11.47 2.08 -5.53
N ASN A 119 11.75 0.80 -5.36
CA ASN A 119 10.75 -0.20 -5.01
C ASN A 119 10.36 -0.03 -3.53
N MET A 120 9.19 0.55 -3.28
CA MET A 120 8.69 0.79 -1.92
C MET A 120 7.98 -0.44 -1.34
N SER A 121 7.68 -1.48 -2.12
CA SER A 121 7.01 -2.69 -1.63
C SER A 121 7.82 -3.48 -0.60
N ILE A 122 9.13 -3.26 -0.51
CA ILE A 122 10.00 -3.93 0.47
C ILE A 122 10.24 -3.08 1.72
N GLN A 123 9.70 -1.87 1.78
CA GLN A 123 9.85 -1.00 2.94
C GLN A 123 9.02 -1.53 4.11
N PRO A 124 9.61 -1.73 5.31
CA PRO A 124 8.89 -2.26 6.47
C PRO A 124 7.66 -1.42 6.85
N THR A 125 7.74 -0.10 6.67
CA THR A 125 6.68 0.86 6.95
C THR A 125 5.37 0.57 6.18
N PHE A 126 5.45 -0.08 5.02
CA PHE A 126 4.28 -0.41 4.21
C PHE A 126 3.82 -1.87 4.35
N GLN A 127 4.39 -2.62 5.30
CA GLN A 127 3.98 -3.97 5.62
C GLN A 127 3.06 -3.99 6.84
N ASN A 128 2.05 -4.85 6.81
CA ASN A 128 1.14 -5.11 7.92
C ASN A 128 0.46 -3.85 8.47
N LEU A 129 0.08 -2.92 7.60
CA LEU A 129 -0.68 -1.73 7.93
C LEU A 129 -2.07 -2.12 8.44
N LEU A 130 -2.44 -1.69 9.64
CA LEU A 130 -3.76 -1.94 10.18
C LEU A 130 -4.79 -1.06 9.48
N VAL A 131 -5.81 -1.69 8.91
CA VAL A 131 -6.92 -1.01 8.22
C VAL A 131 -8.23 -1.44 8.86
N THR A 132 -9.11 -0.47 9.12
CA THR A 132 -10.42 -0.66 9.75
C THR A 132 -11.53 -0.01 8.92
N GLY A 133 -12.77 -0.48 9.07
CA GLY A 133 -13.94 0.09 8.41
C GLY A 133 -14.15 -0.38 6.97
N GLY A 134 -13.41 -1.40 6.51
CA GLY A 134 -13.56 -1.98 5.17
C GLY A 134 -13.18 -1.03 4.03
N LYS A 135 -12.37 -0.01 4.32
CA LYS A 135 -11.90 1.00 3.38
C LYS A 135 -10.43 1.28 3.57
N LEU A 136 -9.74 1.54 2.47
CA LEU A 136 -8.36 2.00 2.45
C LEU A 136 -8.29 3.26 1.59
N LYS A 137 -7.83 4.35 2.19
CA LYS A 137 -7.45 5.58 1.49
C LYS A 137 -5.95 5.75 1.62
N VAL A 138 -5.25 5.76 0.49
CA VAL A 138 -3.82 6.08 0.42
C VAL A 138 -3.66 7.41 -0.27
N GLU A 139 -2.94 8.33 0.35
CA GLU A 139 -2.59 9.62 -0.23
C GLU A 139 -1.06 9.72 -0.27
N TRP A 140 -0.52 9.87 -1.48
CA TRP A 140 0.89 10.21 -1.71
C TRP A 140 0.95 11.68 -2.05
N PHE A 141 1.85 12.41 -1.41
CA PHE A 141 1.96 13.85 -1.64
C PHE A 141 3.35 14.37 -1.34
N ALA A 142 3.70 15.47 -1.98
CA ALA A 142 4.92 16.19 -1.74
C ALA A 142 4.64 17.50 -1.01
N ASN A 143 5.54 17.91 -0.12
CA ASN A 143 5.49 19.22 0.51
C ASN A 143 6.87 19.65 1.01
N GLY A 144 6.98 20.92 1.37
CA GLY A 144 8.20 21.53 1.90
C GLY A 144 8.01 23.03 2.07
N PRO A 145 8.84 23.72 2.87
CA PRO A 145 8.75 25.18 3.03
C PRO A 145 8.94 25.96 1.72
N ILE A 146 9.70 25.39 0.77
CA ILE A 146 10.02 26.01 -0.52
C ILE A 146 9.60 25.10 -1.70
N TRP A 147 8.89 23.98 -1.42
CA TRP A 147 8.41 23.05 -2.45
C TRP A 147 7.75 23.78 -3.62
N GLN A 148 8.33 23.62 -4.81
CA GLN A 148 7.96 24.38 -6.00
C GLN A 148 6.94 23.62 -6.85
N GLY A 149 7.10 22.30 -6.94
CA GLY A 149 6.26 21.45 -7.78
C GLY A 149 6.42 21.69 -9.28
N GLY A 150 5.76 20.86 -10.08
CA GLY A 150 5.56 21.03 -11.51
C GLY A 150 6.71 20.45 -12.34
N SER A 151 7.27 21.28 -13.23
CA SER A 151 8.44 20.90 -14.04
C SER A 151 9.75 20.90 -13.25
N ASP A 152 9.77 21.55 -12.09
CA ASP A 152 10.94 21.68 -11.22
C ASP A 152 11.11 20.41 -10.39
N GLU A 153 10.09 20.13 -9.58
CA GLU A 153 10.06 19.00 -8.65
C GLU A 153 8.74 18.25 -8.79
N SER A 154 8.81 16.94 -8.94
CA SER A 154 7.62 16.12 -8.97
C SER A 154 7.92 14.71 -8.51
N PHE A 155 6.85 13.93 -8.37
CA PHE A 155 6.95 12.51 -8.15
C PHE A 155 6.03 11.74 -9.08
N ALA A 156 6.32 10.45 -9.23
CA ALA A 156 5.36 9.52 -9.79
C ALA A 156 5.25 8.29 -8.90
N VAL A 157 4.05 7.73 -8.83
CA VAL A 157 3.80 6.44 -8.18
C VAL A 157 3.35 5.46 -9.26
N SER A 158 3.98 4.29 -9.33
CA SER A 158 3.64 3.24 -10.30
C SER A 158 3.64 1.86 -9.68
N ASN A 159 3.16 0.86 -10.41
CA ASN A 159 3.15 -0.55 -9.96
C ASN A 159 2.51 -0.72 -8.57
N ILE A 160 1.42 0.02 -8.34
CA ILE A 160 0.69 0.03 -7.07
C ILE A 160 0.08 -1.35 -6.87
N SER A 161 0.28 -1.93 -5.70
CA SER A 161 -0.35 -3.16 -5.26
C SER A 161 -0.84 -3.02 -3.83
N VAL A 162 -2.04 -3.54 -3.59
CA VAL A 162 -2.60 -3.67 -2.24
C VAL A 162 -2.91 -5.13 -2.03
N ALA A 163 -2.33 -5.71 -0.99
CA ALA A 163 -2.63 -7.07 -0.57
C ALA A 163 -3.21 -7.07 0.84
N VAL A 164 -4.19 -7.94 1.09
CA VAL A 164 -4.85 -8.07 2.40
C VAL A 164 -4.49 -9.41 3.03
N ALA A 165 -4.29 -9.41 4.35
CA ALA A 165 -4.21 -10.64 5.12
C ALA A 165 -5.60 -11.31 5.19
N PRO A 166 -5.69 -12.64 5.02
CA PRO A 166 -6.93 -13.37 5.28
C PRO A 166 -7.41 -13.14 6.71
N VAL A 167 -8.69 -12.80 6.87
CA VAL A 167 -9.31 -12.72 8.19
C VAL A 167 -9.65 -14.14 8.63
N PRO A 168 -9.12 -14.64 9.77
CA PRO A 168 -9.52 -15.95 10.28
C PRO A 168 -11.02 -15.92 10.56
N GLU A 169 -11.81 -16.70 9.81
CA GLU A 169 -13.25 -16.77 10.01
C GLU A 169 -13.54 -17.39 11.39
N PRO A 170 -14.02 -16.61 12.39
CA PRO A 170 -14.26 -17.13 13.73
C PRO A 170 -15.38 -18.19 13.72
N GLU A 171 -16.26 -18.10 12.73
CA GLU A 171 -17.44 -18.92 12.58
C GLU A 171 -17.13 -20.31 12.02
N THR A 172 -16.10 -20.47 11.18
CA THR A 172 -15.71 -21.80 10.68
C THR A 172 -15.24 -22.69 11.81
N TYR A 173 -14.47 -22.15 12.77
CA TYR A 173 -14.05 -22.88 13.95
C TYR A 173 -15.22 -23.20 14.88
N ALA A 174 -16.14 -22.25 15.05
CA ALA A 174 -17.36 -22.48 15.82
C ALA A 174 -18.23 -23.59 15.20
N LEU A 175 -18.45 -23.55 13.88
CA LEU A 175 -19.24 -24.54 13.15
C LEU A 175 -18.55 -25.90 13.04
N MET A 176 -17.24 -25.96 12.83
CA MET A 176 -16.48 -27.22 12.93
C MET A 176 -16.54 -27.80 14.34
N GLY A 177 -16.38 -26.96 15.37
CA GLY A 177 -16.47 -27.38 16.76
C GLY A 177 -17.86 -27.92 17.10
N LEU A 178 -18.92 -27.20 16.72
CA LEU A 178 -20.31 -27.63 16.92
C LEU A 178 -20.64 -28.89 16.10
N GLY A 179 -20.16 -28.98 14.86
CA GLY A 179 -20.33 -30.16 14.00
C GLY A 179 -19.69 -31.41 14.61
N LEU A 180 -18.47 -31.30 15.14
CA LEU A 180 -17.76 -32.38 15.84
C LEU A 180 -18.47 -32.79 17.13
N VAL A 181 -18.94 -31.82 17.93
CA VAL A 181 -19.74 -32.09 19.14
C VAL A 181 -21.04 -32.81 18.78
N GLY A 182 -21.71 -32.40 17.69
CA GLY A 182 -22.90 -33.06 17.15
C GLY A 182 -22.63 -34.51 16.73
N LEU A 183 -21.53 -34.77 16.04
CA LEU A 183 -21.08 -36.12 15.63
C LEU A 183 -20.80 -37.02 16.85
N LEU A 184 -20.10 -36.49 17.86
CA LEU A 184 -19.81 -37.23 19.10
C LEU A 184 -21.09 -37.54 19.88
N ALA A 185 -22.03 -36.59 19.96
CA ALA A 185 -23.33 -36.80 20.59
C ALA A 185 -24.18 -37.85 19.84
N ALA A 186 -24.15 -37.84 18.50
CA ALA A 186 -24.84 -38.82 17.68
C ALA A 186 -24.27 -40.24 17.86
N ARG A 187 -22.94 -40.38 17.96
CA ARG A 187 -22.28 -41.67 18.20
C ARG A 187 -22.67 -42.29 19.55
N ARG A 188 -22.81 -41.48 20.59
CA ARG A 188 -23.22 -41.95 21.94
C ARG A 188 -24.65 -42.49 21.97
N ARG A 189 -25.55 -41.97 21.14
CA ARG A 189 -26.95 -42.45 21.07
C ARG A 189 -27.10 -43.81 20.37
N LYS A 190 -26.12 -44.24 19.57
CA LYS A 190 -26.13 -45.56 18.91
C LYS A 190 -25.59 -46.70 19.78
N HIS A 191 -24.95 -46.39 20.92
CA HIS A 191 -24.38 -47.38 21.84
C HIS A 191 -25.21 -47.58 23.13
N LYS A 192 -26.37 -46.94 23.23
CA LYS A 192 -27.44 -47.24 24.20
C LYS A 192 -28.60 -47.85 23.44
#